data_AF-M7Z1E1-F1
#
_entry.id   AF-M7Z1E1-F1
#
_cell.length_a   1.000
_cell.length_b   1.000
_cell.length_c   1.000
_cell.angle_alpha   90.00
_cell.angle_beta   90.00
_cell.angle_gamma   90.00
#
_symmetry.space_group_name_H-M   'P 1'
#
loop_
_entity.id
_entity.type
_entity.pdbx_description
1 polymer ?
#
loop_
_entity_poly.entity_id
_entity_poly.type
_entity_poly.pdbx_seq_one_letter_code
_entity_poly.pdbx_strand_id
1 'polypeptide(L)'
;MADSRMLLERSSAKGRALHSAGHLLDNCMTNLGLKLEPGKGYHFADGPFVEYKGVVPADKLQDKKLELEKEANELISKGAKVLVSVFSYDEAAKLCGGALPSYISEGSTPRIVKFGDYPGCPCGGTHVADIADIGNLKVGLVFLGDLKARMTVNDSVHHVSKLRSPTLVTNIRVKKGVTKVSYSISP
;
A
#
# COMPACT_ATOMS: atom_id res chain seq x y z
N MET A 1 -18.68 -12.76 -9.76
CA MET A 1 -17.69 -13.86 -9.74
C MET A 1 -16.32 -13.22 -9.73
N ALA A 2 -15.41 -13.61 -8.83
CA ALA A 2 -14.04 -13.11 -8.87
C ALA A 2 -13.36 -13.64 -10.14
N ASP A 3 -12.65 -12.79 -10.87
CA ASP A 3 -11.90 -13.18 -12.06
C ASP A 3 -10.86 -14.25 -11.68
N SER A 4 -10.88 -15.39 -12.38
CA SER A 4 -9.92 -16.49 -12.22
C SER A 4 -8.46 -16.02 -12.27
N ARG A 5 -8.16 -14.98 -13.04
CA ARG A 5 -6.85 -14.33 -13.10
C ARG A 5 -6.47 -13.69 -11.77
N MET A 6 -7.39 -12.99 -11.11
CA MET A 6 -7.14 -12.37 -9.80
C MET A 6 -6.89 -13.40 -8.70
N LEU A 7 -7.56 -14.57 -8.75
CA LEU A 7 -7.32 -15.66 -7.79
C LEU A 7 -5.94 -16.29 -7.97
N LEU A 8 -5.50 -16.49 -9.22
CA LEU A 8 -4.17 -16.98 -9.52
C LEU A 8 -3.09 -15.96 -9.11
N GLU A 9 -3.30 -14.68 -9.39
CA GLU A 9 -2.38 -13.62 -8.98
C GLU A 9 -2.23 -13.57 -7.45
N ARG A 10 -3.34 -13.61 -6.69
CA ARG A 10 -3.30 -13.65 -5.22
C ARG A 10 -2.51 -14.83 -4.66
N SER A 11 -2.63 -15.99 -5.28
CA SER A 11 -1.93 -17.19 -4.82
C SER A 11 -0.50 -17.31 -5.35
N SER A 12 -0.08 -16.50 -6.32
CA SER A 12 1.28 -16.48 -6.86
C SER A 12 2.32 -15.94 -5.87
N ALA A 13 3.60 -16.28 -6.06
CA ALA A 13 4.69 -15.73 -5.26
C ALA A 13 4.75 -14.18 -5.33
N LYS A 14 4.59 -13.63 -6.54
CA LYS A 14 4.55 -12.18 -6.76
C LYS A 14 3.36 -11.52 -6.06
N GLY A 15 2.17 -12.13 -6.10
CA GLY A 15 1.00 -11.59 -5.42
C GLY A 15 1.14 -11.59 -3.90
N ARG A 16 1.72 -12.65 -3.33
CA ARG A 16 2.07 -12.71 -1.90
C ARG A 16 3.06 -11.62 -1.49
N ALA A 17 4.10 -11.42 -2.30
CA ALA A 17 5.09 -10.38 -2.08
C ALA A 17 4.48 -8.98 -2.18
N LEU A 18 3.64 -8.71 -3.19
CA LEU A 18 2.90 -7.45 -3.34
C LEU A 18 1.98 -7.19 -2.15
N HIS A 19 1.20 -8.18 -1.73
CA HIS A 19 0.34 -8.05 -0.56
C HIS A 19 1.16 -7.72 0.69
N SER A 20 2.26 -8.43 0.89
CA SER A 20 3.13 -8.24 2.05
C SER A 20 3.85 -6.89 2.03
N ALA A 21 4.26 -6.39 0.87
CA ALA A 21 4.80 -5.05 0.69
C ALA A 21 3.82 -3.95 1.11
N GLY A 22 2.52 -4.15 0.85
CA GLY A 22 1.46 -3.25 1.32
C GLY A 22 1.46 -3.10 2.85
N HIS A 23 1.46 -4.22 3.58
CA HIS A 23 1.50 -4.20 5.05
C HIS A 23 2.84 -3.68 5.60
N LEU A 24 3.95 -4.00 4.92
CA LEU A 24 5.24 -3.48 5.33
C LEU A 24 5.28 -1.94 5.27
N LEU A 25 4.63 -1.33 4.27
CA LEU A 25 4.52 0.12 4.18
C LEU A 25 3.75 0.72 5.37
N ASP A 26 2.73 0.05 5.90
CA ASP A 26 2.02 0.52 7.11
C ASP A 26 2.96 0.61 8.33
N ASN A 27 3.86 -0.36 8.47
CA ASN A 27 4.91 -0.33 9.50
C ASN A 27 5.90 0.83 9.25
N CYS A 28 6.33 1.03 7.99
CA CYS A 28 7.24 2.12 7.63
C CYS A 28 6.62 3.49 7.92
N MET A 29 5.35 3.68 7.59
CA MET A 29 4.59 4.91 7.88
C MET A 29 4.59 5.19 9.39
N THR A 30 4.40 4.15 10.20
CA THR A 30 4.44 4.25 11.67
C THR A 30 5.83 4.63 12.18
N ASN A 31 6.88 3.96 11.70
CA ASN A 31 8.28 4.21 12.11
C ASN A 31 8.73 5.64 11.78
N LEU A 32 8.30 6.17 10.63
CA LEU A 32 8.63 7.52 10.18
C LEU A 32 7.75 8.61 10.83
N GLY A 33 6.88 8.24 11.77
CA GLY A 33 6.00 9.17 12.48
C GLY A 33 4.83 9.69 11.63
N LEU A 34 4.55 9.09 10.47
CA LEU A 34 3.41 9.39 9.62
C LEU A 34 2.17 8.68 10.16
N LYS A 35 1.64 9.19 11.29
CA LYS A 35 0.47 8.65 12.00
C LYS A 35 -0.85 8.93 11.27
N LEU A 36 -0.94 8.48 10.03
CA LEU A 36 -2.14 8.57 9.20
C LEU A 36 -2.96 7.29 9.37
N GLU A 37 -4.29 7.41 9.40
CA GLU A 37 -5.16 6.25 9.57
C GLU A 37 -5.17 5.40 8.28
N PRO A 38 -4.80 4.11 8.33
CA PRO A 38 -4.88 3.24 7.16
C PRO A 38 -6.30 3.13 6.60
N GLY A 39 -6.41 3.15 5.28
CA GLY A 39 -7.66 3.08 4.54
C GLY A 39 -7.69 1.85 3.64
N LYS A 40 -7.60 2.07 2.32
CA LYS A 40 -7.75 1.02 1.31
C LYS A 40 -6.40 0.54 0.81
N GLY A 41 -6.24 -0.78 0.71
CA GLY A 41 -5.13 -1.42 0.00
C GLY A 41 -5.56 -2.03 -1.33
N TYR A 42 -4.69 -1.95 -2.33
CA TYR A 42 -4.80 -2.68 -3.58
C TYR A 42 -3.43 -3.30 -3.89
N HIS A 43 -3.33 -4.62 -3.94
CA HIS A 43 -2.04 -5.33 -3.94
C HIS A 43 -1.88 -6.26 -5.15
N PHE A 44 -2.35 -5.80 -6.30
CA PHE A 44 -2.25 -6.53 -7.57
C PHE A 44 -1.22 -5.88 -8.49
N ALA A 45 -0.77 -6.63 -9.49
CA ALA A 45 0.35 -6.24 -10.33
C ALA A 45 0.07 -5.02 -11.23
N ASP A 46 -1.19 -4.66 -11.44
CA ASP A 46 -1.67 -3.58 -12.31
C ASP A 46 -1.69 -2.20 -11.64
N GLY A 47 -0.91 -2.01 -10.56
CA GLY A 47 -0.69 -0.72 -9.92
C GLY A 47 -1.03 -0.77 -8.44
N PRO A 48 -0.19 -1.44 -7.62
CA PRO A 48 -0.49 -1.64 -6.22
C PRO A 48 -0.30 -0.33 -5.43
N PHE A 49 -1.12 -0.15 -4.41
CA PHE A 49 -1.11 1.02 -3.54
C PHE A 49 -1.73 0.75 -2.16
N VAL A 50 -1.44 1.66 -1.24
CA VAL A 50 -2.11 1.83 0.04
C VAL A 50 -2.60 3.27 0.16
N GLU A 51 -3.78 3.47 0.75
CA GLU A 51 -4.43 4.76 0.97
C GLU A 51 -4.52 5.00 2.48
N TYR A 52 -4.19 6.21 2.91
CA TYR A 52 -4.27 6.67 4.30
C TYR A 52 -5.13 7.92 4.39
N LYS A 53 -5.96 8.03 5.43
CA LYS A 53 -6.69 9.27 5.73
C LYS A 53 -5.75 10.29 6.36
N GLY A 54 -5.78 11.50 5.84
CA GLY A 54 -4.87 12.59 6.14
C GLY A 54 -3.89 12.87 5.00
N VAL A 55 -3.14 13.96 5.12
CA VAL A 55 -2.29 14.51 4.05
C VAL A 55 -0.87 14.65 4.55
N VAL A 56 0.08 14.12 3.79
CA VAL A 56 1.49 14.50 3.93
C VAL A 56 1.69 15.87 3.25
N PRO A 57 2.25 16.88 3.95
CA PRO A 57 2.47 18.21 3.38
C PRO A 57 3.27 18.18 2.09
N ALA A 58 2.88 19.01 1.11
CA ALA A 58 3.44 19.02 -0.24
C ALA A 58 4.97 19.23 -0.27
N ASP A 59 5.48 20.09 0.61
CA ASP A 59 6.89 20.39 0.82
C ASP A 59 7.69 19.21 1.37
N LYS A 60 7.03 18.23 2.00
CA LYS A 60 7.66 17.04 2.58
C LYS A 60 7.48 15.77 1.75
N LEU A 61 6.70 15.83 0.66
CA LEU A 61 6.32 14.63 -0.10
C LEU A 61 7.52 13.89 -0.67
N GLN A 62 8.45 14.61 -1.28
CA GLN A 62 9.60 14.00 -1.92
C GLN A 62 10.53 13.34 -0.90
N ASP A 63 10.76 14.01 0.23
CA ASP A 63 11.58 13.49 1.32
C ASP A 63 10.93 12.25 1.94
N LYS A 64 9.62 12.32 2.24
CA LYS A 64 8.89 11.17 2.78
C LYS A 64 8.78 9.99 1.84
N LYS A 65 8.72 10.23 0.53
CA LYS A 65 8.81 9.16 -0.48
C LYS A 65 10.16 8.45 -0.38
N LEU A 66 11.27 9.20 -0.33
CA LEU A 66 12.61 8.64 -0.26
C LEU A 66 12.86 7.92 1.08
N GLU A 67 12.40 8.51 2.19
CA GLU A 67 12.48 7.89 3.51
C GLU A 67 11.67 6.60 3.58
N LEU A 68 10.45 6.57 3.05
CA LEU A 68 9.61 5.36 2.99
C LEU A 68 10.27 4.25 2.17
N GLU A 69 10.82 4.59 1.00
CA GLU A 69 11.53 3.62 0.17
C GLU A 69 12.76 3.06 0.88
N LYS A 70 13.55 3.94 1.49
CA LYS A 70 14.74 3.56 2.25
C LYS A 70 14.38 2.65 3.42
N GLU A 71 13.44 3.07 4.26
CA GLU A 71 12.97 2.32 5.43
C GLU A 71 12.44 0.94 5.02
N ALA A 72 11.59 0.87 3.99
CA ALA A 72 11.06 -0.40 3.52
C ALA A 72 12.16 -1.36 3.07
N ASN A 73 13.12 -0.88 2.28
CA ASN A 73 14.23 -1.71 1.82
C ASN A 73 15.20 -2.10 2.96
N GLU A 74 15.37 -1.25 3.98
CA GLU A 74 16.14 -1.62 5.18
C GLU A 74 15.44 -2.72 5.98
N LEU A 75 14.12 -2.66 6.16
CA LEU A 75 13.35 -3.73 6.82
C LEU A 75 13.37 -5.03 6.02
N ILE A 76 13.26 -4.95 4.70
CA ILE A 76 13.38 -6.12 3.81
C ILE A 76 14.77 -6.73 3.93
N SER A 77 15.82 -5.92 3.88
CA SER A 77 17.20 -6.41 3.97
C SER A 77 17.50 -7.06 5.32
N LYS A 78 16.90 -6.56 6.41
CA LYS A 78 17.02 -7.18 7.74
C LYS A 78 16.31 -8.53 7.80
N GLY A 79 15.18 -8.66 7.11
CA GLY A 79 14.32 -9.83 7.17
C GLY A 79 13.65 -9.99 8.53
N ALA A 80 12.54 -10.71 8.55
CA ALA A 80 11.86 -11.15 9.76
C ALA A 80 10.75 -12.13 9.38
N LYS A 81 10.37 -13.01 10.30
CA LYS A 81 9.26 -13.93 10.04
C LYS A 81 7.93 -13.20 9.90
N VAL A 82 7.18 -13.59 8.88
CA VAL A 82 5.78 -13.21 8.72
C VAL A 82 4.93 -14.35 9.25
N LEU A 83 4.33 -14.14 10.41
CA LEU A 83 3.49 -15.13 11.08
C LEU A 83 2.04 -14.91 10.70
N VAL A 84 1.35 -16.01 10.40
CA VAL A 84 -0.06 -16.02 10.04
C VAL A 84 -0.74 -17.08 10.90
N SER A 85 -1.75 -16.69 11.67
CA SER A 85 -2.50 -17.65 12.50
C SER A 85 -3.92 -17.13 12.78
N VAL A 86 -4.80 -18.05 13.17
CA VAL A 86 -6.15 -17.74 13.61
C VAL A 86 -6.15 -17.71 15.14
N PHE A 87 -6.77 -16.68 15.71
CA PHE A 87 -6.81 -16.45 17.16
C PHE A 87 -8.24 -16.27 17.63
N SER A 88 -8.47 -16.39 18.93
CA SER A 88 -9.68 -15.85 19.55
C SER A 88 -9.73 -14.33 19.39
N TYR A 89 -10.93 -13.73 19.49
CA TYR A 89 -11.09 -12.28 19.38
C TYR A 89 -10.20 -11.52 20.37
N ASP A 90 -10.17 -11.95 21.64
CA ASP A 90 -9.40 -11.29 22.70
C ASP A 90 -7.89 -11.35 22.48
N GLU A 91 -7.36 -12.50 22.04
CA GLU A 91 -5.93 -12.64 21.72
C GLU A 91 -5.57 -11.83 20.49
N ALA A 92 -6.42 -11.85 19.46
CA ALA A 92 -6.24 -11.04 18.27
C ALA A 92 -6.24 -9.54 18.60
N ALA A 93 -7.14 -9.07 19.46
CA ALA A 93 -7.16 -7.68 19.91
C ALA A 93 -5.84 -7.30 20.61
N LYS A 94 -5.33 -8.14 21.52
CA LYS A 94 -4.04 -7.92 22.18
C LYS A 94 -2.87 -7.83 21.18
N LEU A 95 -2.84 -8.72 20.19
CA LEU A 95 -1.81 -8.72 19.15
C LEU A 95 -1.88 -7.48 18.24
N CYS A 96 -3.07 -6.93 18.02
CA CYS A 96 -3.34 -5.77 17.17
C CYS A 96 -3.30 -4.43 17.92
N GLY A 97 -2.71 -4.36 19.11
CA GLY A 97 -2.56 -3.11 19.86
C GLY A 97 -3.74 -2.78 20.79
N GLY A 98 -4.57 -3.76 21.12
CA GLY A 98 -5.60 -3.69 22.16
C GLY A 98 -7.04 -3.69 21.64
N ALA A 99 -7.26 -3.50 20.34
CA ALA A 99 -8.59 -3.52 19.74
C ALA A 99 -8.55 -4.02 18.30
N LEU A 100 -9.69 -4.54 17.83
CA LEU A 100 -9.90 -4.90 16.43
C LEU A 100 -10.83 -3.90 15.74
N PRO A 101 -10.76 -3.78 14.41
CA PRO A 101 -11.70 -2.97 13.65
C PRO A 101 -13.16 -3.39 13.92
N SER A 102 -14.07 -2.41 13.95
CA SER A 102 -15.48 -2.63 14.32
C SER A 102 -16.27 -3.57 13.40
N TYR A 103 -15.75 -3.87 12.21
CA TYR A 103 -16.33 -4.83 11.29
C TYR A 103 -16.01 -6.30 11.64
N ILE A 104 -15.09 -6.53 12.60
CA ILE A 104 -14.77 -7.87 13.11
C ILE A 104 -15.62 -8.12 14.35
N SER A 105 -16.44 -9.17 14.31
CA SER A 105 -17.34 -9.53 15.41
C SER A 105 -16.58 -10.12 16.60
N GLU A 106 -16.98 -9.73 17.82
CA GLU A 106 -16.43 -10.25 19.09
C GLU A 106 -16.55 -11.78 19.22
N GLY A 107 -17.53 -12.41 18.56
CA GLY A 107 -17.70 -13.87 18.55
C GLY A 107 -16.88 -14.61 17.49
N SER A 108 -15.99 -13.93 16.76
CA SER A 108 -15.24 -14.52 15.65
C SER A 108 -13.83 -14.98 16.03
N THR A 109 -13.22 -15.77 15.15
CA THR A 109 -11.80 -16.15 15.23
C THR A 109 -11.02 -15.55 14.06
N PRO A 110 -10.58 -14.29 14.14
CA PRO A 110 -9.95 -13.61 13.02
C PRO A 110 -8.58 -14.20 12.70
N ARG A 111 -8.24 -14.19 11.41
CA ARG A 111 -6.89 -14.48 10.92
C ARG A 111 -6.03 -13.23 11.05
N ILE A 112 -4.96 -13.34 11.82
CA ILE A 112 -4.00 -12.27 12.08
C ILE A 112 -2.70 -12.57 11.33
N VAL A 113 -2.14 -11.54 10.71
CA VAL A 113 -0.79 -11.54 10.17
C VAL A 113 0.10 -10.62 11.02
N LYS A 114 1.32 -11.04 11.31
CA LYS A 114 2.32 -10.29 12.09
C LYS A 114 3.65 -10.31 11.35
N PHE A 115 4.28 -9.15 11.22
CA PHE A 115 5.56 -8.97 10.55
C PHE A 115 6.63 -8.74 11.61
N GLY A 116 7.54 -9.69 11.84
CA GLY A 116 8.53 -9.58 12.91
C GLY A 116 7.89 -9.22 14.26
N ASP A 117 8.41 -8.19 14.91
CA ASP A 117 7.90 -7.73 16.22
C ASP A 117 6.79 -6.69 16.13
N TYR A 118 6.44 -6.20 14.93
CA TYR A 118 5.38 -5.21 14.73
C TYR A 118 4.02 -5.73 15.24
N PRO A 119 3.10 -4.84 15.65
CA PRO A 119 1.72 -5.24 15.93
C PRO A 119 1.11 -6.05 14.79
N GLY A 120 0.28 -7.02 15.12
CA GLY A 120 -0.44 -7.79 14.12
C GLY A 120 -1.55 -6.95 13.48
N CYS A 121 -2.06 -7.43 12.35
CA CYS A 121 -3.28 -6.89 11.76
C CYS A 121 -4.19 -8.02 11.26
N PRO A 122 -5.53 -7.83 11.28
CA PRO A 122 -6.44 -8.79 10.68
C PRO A 122 -6.32 -8.77 9.16
N CYS A 123 -6.03 -9.92 8.56
CA CYS A 123 -5.90 -10.03 7.11
C CYS A 123 -6.32 -11.41 6.60
N GLY A 124 -7.15 -11.44 5.55
CA GLY A 124 -7.53 -12.66 4.83
C GLY A 124 -6.63 -12.98 3.62
N GLY A 125 -5.59 -12.17 3.37
CA GLY A 125 -4.69 -12.31 2.24
C GLY A 125 -3.62 -13.39 2.41
N THR A 126 -2.96 -13.74 1.32
CA THR A 126 -1.77 -14.61 1.32
C THR A 126 -0.52 -13.75 1.45
N HIS A 127 0.47 -14.24 2.20
CA HIS A 127 1.69 -13.50 2.50
C HIS A 127 2.93 -14.34 2.20
N VAL A 128 4.08 -13.67 2.10
CA VAL A 128 5.38 -14.35 2.12
C VAL A 128 5.69 -14.90 3.52
N ALA A 129 6.66 -15.80 3.64
CA ALA A 129 7.05 -16.38 4.93
C ALA A 129 8.07 -15.51 5.68
N ASP A 130 8.87 -14.75 4.94
CA ASP A 130 9.85 -13.82 5.48
C ASP A 130 9.76 -12.46 4.78
N ILE A 131 9.97 -11.35 5.51
CA ILE A 131 9.97 -10.00 4.91
C ILE A 131 11.00 -9.90 3.79
N ALA A 132 12.13 -10.62 3.90
CA ALA A 132 13.16 -10.66 2.87
C ALA A 132 12.65 -11.18 1.51
N ASP A 133 11.61 -12.02 1.49
CA ASP A 133 11.03 -12.58 0.27
C ASP A 133 10.21 -11.56 -0.55
N ILE A 134 10.06 -10.32 -0.05
CA ILE A 134 9.39 -9.24 -0.79
C ILE A 134 10.23 -8.78 -2.00
N GLY A 135 11.56 -8.84 -1.90
CA GLY A 135 12.49 -8.28 -2.89
C GLY A 135 12.66 -6.76 -2.74
N ASN A 136 13.14 -6.06 -3.75
CA ASN A 136 13.32 -4.60 -3.67
C ASN A 136 11.99 -3.85 -3.82
N LEU A 137 11.73 -2.87 -2.96
CA LEU A 137 10.53 -2.03 -3.01
C LEU A 137 10.85 -0.67 -3.61
N LYS A 138 10.06 -0.24 -4.60
CA LYS A 138 10.07 1.14 -5.12
C LYS A 138 8.81 1.87 -4.74
N VAL A 139 8.95 3.03 -4.11
CA VAL A 139 7.81 3.87 -3.70
C VAL A 139 7.50 4.87 -4.81
N GLY A 140 6.23 4.92 -5.18
CA GLY A 140 5.70 5.83 -6.19
C GLY A 140 5.09 7.09 -5.59
N LEU A 141 4.18 7.71 -6.35
CA LEU A 141 3.54 8.97 -6.01
C LEU A 141 2.83 8.89 -4.66
N VAL A 142 3.05 9.91 -3.83
CA VAL A 142 2.42 10.10 -2.51
C VAL A 142 1.44 11.27 -2.60
N PHE A 143 0.20 11.12 -3.12
CA PHE A 143 -0.84 12.17 -2.97
C PHE A 143 -2.26 11.84 -3.44
N LEU A 144 -3.29 12.30 -2.70
CA LEU A 144 -4.63 12.68 -3.19
C LEU A 144 -5.29 13.77 -2.28
N GLY A 145 -4.87 15.05 -2.41
CA GLY A 145 -5.52 16.18 -1.69
C GLY A 145 -5.34 17.58 -2.33
N ASP A 146 -6.28 18.00 -3.18
CA ASP A 146 -6.36 19.33 -3.83
C ASP A 146 -5.10 19.79 -4.63
N LEU A 147 -4.72 19.02 -5.66
CA LEU A 147 -4.16 19.66 -6.86
C LEU A 147 -5.30 19.87 -7.86
N LYS A 148 -5.68 21.13 -8.11
CA LYS A 148 -6.06 21.52 -9.48
C LYS A 148 -4.80 21.38 -10.34
N ALA A 149 -4.44 20.16 -10.71
CA ALA A 149 -3.38 19.94 -11.68
C ALA A 149 -3.89 20.41 -13.04
N ARG A 150 -3.68 21.70 -13.36
CA ARG A 150 -3.56 22.12 -14.76
C ARG A 150 -2.14 21.72 -15.16
N MET A 151 -1.98 20.51 -15.70
CA MET A 151 -0.79 20.18 -16.47
C MET A 151 -0.88 20.94 -17.79
N THR A 152 -0.18 22.08 -17.88
CA THR A 152 0.13 22.69 -19.17
C THR A 152 1.37 21.97 -19.69
N VAL A 153 1.20 21.06 -20.64
CA VAL A 153 2.34 20.52 -21.39
C VAL A 153 2.75 21.61 -22.39
N ASN A 154 3.91 22.22 -22.17
CA ASN A 154 4.53 23.09 -23.17
C ASN A 154 5.23 22.19 -24.20
N ASP A 155 4.55 21.91 -25.30
CA ASP A 155 5.22 21.37 -26.49
C ASP A 155 5.95 22.51 -27.18
N SER A 156 7.27 22.56 -26.98
CA SER A 156 8.17 23.32 -27.84
C SER A 156 8.70 22.39 -28.94
N VAL A 157 7.92 22.14 -30.00
CA VAL A 157 8.48 21.74 -31.29
C VAL A 157 7.63 22.30 -32.43
N HIS A 158 8.23 23.17 -33.23
CA HIS A 158 7.75 23.56 -34.55
C HIS A 158 7.56 22.32 -35.44
N HIS A 159 6.33 22.02 -35.88
CA HIS A 159 5.91 21.95 -37.28
C HIS A 159 4.47 21.42 -37.40
N VAL A 160 3.73 21.97 -38.36
CA VAL A 160 2.31 21.76 -38.61
C VAL A 160 2.05 20.39 -39.26
N SER A 161 1.16 19.56 -38.70
CA SER A 161 0.15 18.82 -39.49
C SER A 161 -0.87 18.06 -38.62
N LYS A 162 -2.12 18.14 -39.09
CA LYS A 162 -3.38 17.57 -38.59
C LYS A 162 -3.26 16.17 -37.96
N LEU A 163 -3.83 16.01 -36.76
CA LEU A 163 -4.70 14.90 -36.35
C LEU A 163 -5.33 15.25 -34.98
N ARG A 164 -6.61 15.60 -34.96
CA ARG A 164 -7.39 15.75 -33.72
C ARG A 164 -7.73 14.35 -33.22
N SER A 165 -7.05 13.85 -32.20
CA SER A 165 -7.51 12.72 -31.38
C SER A 165 -8.19 13.25 -30.11
N PRO A 166 -9.30 12.66 -29.65
CA PRO A 166 -9.96 13.11 -28.44
C PRO A 166 -9.14 12.71 -27.23
N THR A 167 -8.65 13.70 -26.49
CA THR A 167 -7.98 13.54 -25.20
C THR A 167 -8.87 12.75 -24.25
N LEU A 168 -8.44 11.54 -23.87
CA LEU A 168 -9.15 10.69 -22.93
C LEU A 168 -8.98 11.27 -21.51
N VAL A 169 -9.85 12.21 -21.13
CA VAL A 169 -9.92 12.72 -19.76
C VAL A 169 -10.59 11.65 -18.89
N THR A 170 -9.79 10.84 -18.20
CA THR A 170 -10.31 9.96 -17.15
C THR A 170 -10.59 10.80 -15.91
N ASN A 171 -11.86 11.09 -15.66
CA ASN A 171 -12.31 11.77 -14.45
C ASN A 171 -12.16 10.83 -13.24
N ILE A 172 -10.96 10.77 -12.66
CA ILE A 172 -10.75 10.13 -11.36
C ILE A 172 -11.28 11.08 -10.29
N ARG A 173 -12.38 10.71 -9.63
CA ARG A 173 -12.95 11.46 -8.51
C ARG A 173 -12.01 11.36 -7.30
N VAL A 174 -11.15 12.35 -7.13
CA VAL A 174 -10.21 12.44 -6.00
C VAL A 174 -10.97 12.77 -4.72
N LYS A 175 -10.84 11.92 -3.68
CA LYS A 175 -11.33 12.24 -2.33
C LYS A 175 -10.39 13.25 -1.70
N LYS A 176 -10.93 14.30 -1.07
CA LYS A 176 -10.13 15.26 -0.29
C LYS A 176 -9.54 14.58 0.95
N GLY A 177 -8.31 14.94 1.30
CA GLY A 177 -7.71 14.57 2.59
C GLY A 177 -7.19 13.14 2.68
N VAL A 178 -6.70 12.55 1.58
CA VAL A 178 -6.10 11.21 1.58
C VAL A 178 -4.70 11.23 1.00
N THR A 179 -3.84 10.38 1.54
CA THR A 179 -2.50 10.12 1.04
C THR A 179 -2.50 8.74 0.42
N LYS A 180 -2.24 8.65 -0.89
CA LYS A 180 -2.09 7.38 -1.59
C LYS A 180 -0.61 7.14 -1.84
N VAL A 181 -0.08 6.00 -1.42
CA VAL A 181 1.30 5.57 -1.68
C VAL A 181 1.22 4.41 -2.67
N SER A 182 1.62 4.64 -3.93
CA SER A 182 1.81 3.55 -4.88
C SER A 182 3.18 2.92 -4.70
N TYR A 183 3.34 1.68 -5.16
CA TYR A 183 4.64 1.02 -5.12
C TYR A 183 4.81 0.00 -6.25
N SER A 184 6.01 -0.54 -6.39
CA SER A 184 6.29 -1.74 -7.17
C SER A 184 7.34 -2.56 -6.44
N ILE A 185 7.42 -3.84 -6.79
CA ILE A 185 8.47 -4.73 -6.29
C ILE A 185 9.25 -5.33 -7.47
N SER A 186 10.53 -5.56 -7.26
CA SER A 186 11.37 -6.39 -8.12
C SER A 186 12.05 -7.47 -7.30
N PRO A 187 12.43 -8.61 -7.90
CA PRO A 187 13.31 -9.58 -7.25
C PRO A 187 14.58 -8.93 -6.72
#